data_AF-A0A4P5YNW5-F1
#
_entry.id   AF-A0A4P5YNW5-F1
#
_cell.length_a   1.000
_cell.length_b   1.000
_cell.length_c   1.000
_cell.angle_alpha   90.00
_cell.angle_beta   90.00
_cell.angle_gamma   90.00
#
_symmetry.space_group_name_H-M   'P 1'
#
loop_
_entity.id
_entity.type
_entity.pdbx_description
1 polymer ?
#
loop_
_entity_poly.entity_id
_entity_poly.type
_entity_poly.pdbx_seq_one_letter_code
_entity_poly.pdbx_strand_id
1 'polypeptide(L)'
;MAITRRTMSKSALSFLWFGLVVACGCGGTAPGIRAQTVPDVTFRWHFVGLSQINAATNATKLRQILALPETAKLQNELLNKCGGPLAEMLMLGPATDPTNSPAPAAALRSLLPEFLQHESLLEVRTTADLVKEWLVAVHIPDAVAPEWETKYRTLLTHAGTAAPSQLTYQSAFTGWQAGRKDRSGLYTYMRVGQWSVFNFQRDGRPWLAVMAQLKATGRPLPAAADYLLALDADLPALRKWWPLPDYIDFPKIALTVAAQGESLRTVGRLRFPDTLAWNWQPWQIPTNSLQDPLLSFTAVQGLEPWLRRHPVMQKLAVPFPLRQFVVWAHTDIPFKTFAALPVPDATNQVRQFAPRLATAMNTNTIPAMVGAVRVATNGLEAVWLGLPIFAPFLRPASEPGDNFLLAGTMAGLVPQTPNTNPPPPELLARLTSRTNLFYYDWEITEGRLAQWRQMNSILGMLATVPALPGASAAQPWLDAITPHLGNTITEVTLEKPNELQLIRKSHLGLTGFELVQLAQWFGRENFPSLLPPPAPSPVPPAPAPPAGRFRLPAVPAPPAPPAVPKAPPAPR
;
A
#
# COMPACT_ATOMS: atom_id res chain seq x y z
N MET A 1 16.65 15.58 27.98
CA MET A 1 15.29 15.57 28.59
C MET A 1 14.69 14.21 28.29
N ALA A 2 14.45 13.40 29.32
CA ALA A 2 14.13 11.98 29.19
C ALA A 2 12.71 11.75 28.66
N ILE A 3 12.59 11.23 27.44
CA ILE A 3 11.32 10.76 26.88
C ILE A 3 11.11 9.33 27.35
N THR A 4 10.17 9.17 28.27
CA THR A 4 9.78 7.92 28.90
C THR A 4 9.29 6.92 27.85
N ARG A 5 10.03 5.83 27.66
CA ARG A 5 9.58 4.63 26.92
C ARG A 5 8.36 4.03 27.62
N ARG A 6 7.15 4.48 27.28
CA ARG A 6 5.91 3.80 27.68
C ARG A 6 5.49 2.83 26.58
N THR A 7 5.79 1.55 26.84
CA THR A 7 5.02 0.35 26.44
C THR A 7 4.24 0.45 25.13
N MET A 8 4.92 0.15 24.01
CA MET A 8 4.31 -0.25 22.74
C MET A 8 3.67 -1.63 22.89
N SER A 9 2.36 -1.66 23.11
CA SER A 9 1.54 -2.85 22.88
C SER A 9 0.10 -2.38 22.71
N LYS A 10 -0.32 -2.19 21.46
CA LYS A 10 -1.71 -2.22 20.95
C LYS A 10 -1.75 -1.68 19.51
N SER A 11 -1.27 -2.46 18.55
CA SER A 11 -1.49 -2.19 17.11
C SER A 11 -1.16 -3.42 16.26
N ALA A 12 -1.57 -4.61 16.72
CA ALA A 12 -1.23 -5.87 16.05
C ALA A 12 -2.01 -6.14 14.74
N LEU A 13 -3.03 -5.34 14.41
CA LEU A 13 -3.80 -5.47 13.16
C LEU A 13 -3.50 -4.39 12.12
N SER A 14 -2.97 -3.23 12.52
CA SER A 14 -2.76 -2.09 11.61
C SER A 14 -1.36 -2.06 10.96
N PHE A 15 -0.38 -2.76 11.54
CA PHE A 15 1.00 -2.76 11.01
C PHE A 15 1.27 -3.79 9.92
N LEU A 16 0.38 -4.77 9.72
CA LEU A 16 0.50 -5.80 8.67
C LEU A 16 0.49 -5.22 7.24
N TRP A 17 0.17 -3.94 7.09
CA TRP A 17 -0.18 -3.34 5.80
C TRP A 17 0.86 -2.39 5.21
N PHE A 18 1.77 -1.83 6.01
CA PHE A 18 2.69 -0.81 5.48
C PHE A 18 3.91 -1.35 4.74
N GLY A 19 4.18 -2.65 4.81
CA GLY A 19 5.11 -3.32 3.89
C GLY A 19 4.55 -3.55 2.48
N LEU A 20 3.26 -3.30 2.28
CA LEU A 20 2.52 -3.63 1.05
C LEU A 20 1.76 -2.43 0.44
N VAL A 21 1.84 -1.24 1.05
CA VAL A 21 1.25 0.01 0.53
C VAL A 21 2.24 0.80 -0.36
N VAL A 22 3.47 0.32 -0.52
CA VAL A 22 4.28 0.68 -1.70
C VAL A 22 3.86 -0.25 -2.84
N ALA A 23 2.70 0.07 -3.40
CA ALA A 23 2.24 -0.40 -4.70
C ALA A 23 3.35 -0.18 -5.73
N CYS A 24 3.89 -1.24 -6.30
CA CYS A 24 4.69 -1.12 -7.51
C CYS A 24 4.28 -2.22 -8.51
N GLY A 25 4.61 -2.05 -9.80
CA GLY A 25 4.84 -3.15 -10.75
C GLY A 25 4.91 -2.79 -12.24
N CYS A 26 5.98 -3.19 -12.98
CA CYS A 26 6.52 -3.21 -14.40
C CYS A 26 5.94 -4.09 -15.53
N GLY A 27 5.71 -3.62 -16.75
CA GLY A 27 6.01 -4.46 -17.98
C GLY A 27 7.39 -4.12 -18.56
N GLY A 28 7.58 -3.78 -19.83
CA GLY A 28 8.85 -3.34 -20.49
C GLY A 28 9.99 -2.55 -19.80
N THR A 29 11.18 -2.72 -20.37
CA THR A 29 12.43 -1.98 -20.12
C THR A 29 12.23 -0.48 -20.38
N ALA A 30 11.72 0.23 -19.39
CA ALA A 30 11.95 1.67 -19.29
C ALA A 30 13.42 1.86 -18.90
N PRO A 31 14.19 2.75 -19.54
CA PRO A 31 15.38 3.29 -18.93
C PRO A 31 14.91 4.06 -17.71
N GLY A 32 14.75 3.36 -16.58
CA GLY A 32 14.62 4.01 -15.28
C GLY A 32 15.69 5.07 -15.21
N ILE A 33 15.34 6.26 -14.68
CA ILE A 33 16.27 7.37 -14.45
C ILE A 33 17.59 6.71 -14.09
N ARG A 34 18.57 6.78 -15.02
CA ARG A 34 19.84 6.06 -14.85
C ARG A 34 20.19 6.29 -13.40
N ALA A 35 20.31 5.21 -12.66
CA ALA A 35 20.73 5.23 -11.27
C ALA A 35 22.18 5.72 -11.25
N GLN A 36 22.40 6.99 -11.60
CA GLN A 36 23.31 7.84 -10.92
C GLN A 36 22.70 7.93 -9.52
N THR A 37 22.99 6.89 -8.74
CA THR A 37 22.99 6.97 -7.29
C THR A 37 23.92 8.12 -6.98
N VAL A 38 23.35 9.32 -6.90
CA VAL A 38 24.03 10.40 -6.23
C VAL A 38 24.15 9.89 -4.79
N PRO A 39 25.36 9.76 -4.24
CA PRO A 39 25.54 9.32 -2.86
C PRO A 39 24.61 10.14 -1.94
N ASP A 40 24.04 9.47 -0.94
CA ASP A 40 23.25 10.07 0.14
C ASP A 40 21.82 10.55 -0.19
N VAL A 41 21.28 10.23 -1.37
CA VAL A 41 19.85 10.48 -1.67
C VAL A 41 18.97 9.41 -1.01
N THR A 42 18.18 9.84 -0.03
CA THR A 42 17.24 9.00 0.72
C THR A 42 15.90 8.88 0.00
N PHE A 43 15.48 9.95 -0.67
CA PHE A 43 14.24 9.98 -1.45
C PHE A 43 14.41 10.90 -2.66
N ARG A 44 13.92 10.46 -3.82
CA ARG A 44 13.83 11.25 -5.04
C ARG A 44 12.46 11.05 -5.66
N TRP A 45 11.86 12.14 -6.12
CA TRP A 45 10.64 12.15 -6.93
C TRP A 45 10.94 12.93 -8.20
N HIS A 46 10.55 12.40 -9.37
CA HIS A 46 10.39 13.18 -10.60
C HIS A 46 8.95 13.06 -11.14
N PHE A 47 8.24 14.19 -11.22
CA PHE A 47 6.89 14.30 -11.78
C PHE A 47 6.90 15.03 -13.11
N VAL A 48 6.10 14.58 -14.07
CA VAL A 48 5.87 15.33 -15.31
C VAL A 48 4.87 16.49 -15.18
N GLY A 49 4.09 16.52 -14.10
CA GLY A 49 3.06 17.54 -13.87
C GLY A 49 1.68 17.16 -14.43
N LEU A 50 0.62 17.59 -13.74
CA LEU A 50 -0.76 17.32 -14.15
C LEU A 50 -1.12 17.95 -15.50
N SER A 51 -0.52 19.09 -15.85
CA SER A 51 -0.75 19.72 -17.16
C SER A 51 -0.29 18.82 -18.30
N GLN A 52 0.86 18.16 -18.16
CA GLN A 52 1.36 17.22 -19.17
C GLN A 52 0.52 15.94 -19.21
N ILE A 53 0.08 15.43 -18.05
CA ILE A 53 -0.80 14.25 -17.98
C ILE A 53 -2.14 14.53 -18.67
N ASN A 54 -2.75 15.69 -18.42
CA ASN A 54 -4.03 16.06 -19.02
C ASN A 54 -3.94 16.24 -20.53
N ALA A 55 -2.81 16.75 -21.03
CA ALA A 55 -2.54 16.91 -22.45
C ALA A 55 -2.16 15.60 -23.19
N ALA A 56 -1.82 14.53 -22.46
CA ALA A 56 -1.40 13.26 -23.05
C ALA A 56 -2.58 12.50 -23.70
N THR A 57 -2.29 11.67 -24.71
CA THR A 57 -3.29 10.83 -25.38
C THR A 57 -3.52 9.47 -24.71
N ASN A 58 -2.55 9.02 -23.91
CA ASN A 58 -2.61 7.76 -23.16
C ASN A 58 -3.19 7.94 -21.74
N ALA A 59 -3.38 6.83 -21.03
CA ALA A 59 -3.99 6.74 -19.70
C ALA A 59 -5.39 7.39 -19.62
N THR A 60 -6.24 7.14 -20.62
CA THR A 60 -7.58 7.75 -20.71
C THR A 60 -8.42 7.58 -19.45
N LYS A 61 -8.35 6.42 -18.76
CA LYS A 61 -9.07 6.22 -17.49
C LYS A 61 -8.55 7.10 -16.36
N LEU A 62 -7.23 7.27 -16.23
CA LEU A 62 -6.64 8.21 -15.27
C LEU A 62 -7.14 9.63 -15.54
N ARG A 63 -7.13 10.09 -16.80
CA ARG A 63 -7.58 11.44 -17.15
C ARG A 63 -9.06 11.65 -16.86
N GLN A 64 -9.92 10.66 -17.14
CA GLN A 64 -11.34 10.70 -16.76
C GLN A 64 -11.49 10.87 -15.24
N ILE A 65 -10.72 10.11 -14.46
CA ILE A 65 -10.76 10.19 -12.99
C ILE A 65 -10.24 11.55 -12.49
N LEU A 66 -9.15 12.07 -13.06
CA LEU A 66 -8.61 13.39 -12.72
C LEU A 66 -9.59 14.53 -13.03
N ALA A 67 -10.47 14.36 -14.02
CA ALA A 67 -11.49 15.33 -14.38
C ALA A 67 -12.74 15.31 -13.47
N LEU A 68 -12.87 14.31 -12.58
CA LEU A 68 -14.03 14.22 -11.68
C LEU A 68 -14.03 15.34 -10.63
N PRO A 69 -15.20 15.94 -10.34
CA PRO A 69 -15.31 16.95 -9.29
C PRO A 69 -14.96 16.40 -7.91
N GLU A 70 -15.18 15.11 -7.65
CA GLU A 70 -14.80 14.43 -6.40
C GLU A 70 -13.28 14.33 -6.26
N THR A 71 -12.55 14.16 -7.37
CA THR A 71 -11.08 14.18 -7.35
C THR A 71 -10.57 15.57 -6.98
N ALA A 72 -11.16 16.63 -7.54
CA ALA A 72 -10.81 18.00 -7.16
C ALA A 72 -11.12 18.30 -5.68
N LYS A 73 -12.27 17.83 -5.17
CA LYS A 73 -12.63 17.96 -3.74
C LYS A 73 -11.62 17.24 -2.84
N LEU A 74 -11.27 15.99 -3.17
CA LEU A 74 -10.28 15.23 -2.41
C LEU A 74 -8.91 15.91 -2.45
N GLN A 75 -8.46 16.37 -3.63
CA GLN A 75 -7.20 17.09 -3.77
C GLN A 75 -7.18 18.34 -2.87
N ASN A 76 -8.25 19.14 -2.88
CA ASN A 76 -8.33 20.33 -2.03
C ASN A 76 -8.28 19.99 -0.52
N GLU A 77 -8.99 18.93 -0.09
CA GLU A 77 -8.91 18.46 1.30
C GLU A 77 -7.48 18.02 1.67
N LEU A 78 -6.82 17.26 0.79
CA LEU A 78 -5.46 16.78 1.01
C LEU A 78 -4.45 17.94 1.07
N LEU A 79 -4.54 18.89 0.15
CA LEU A 79 -3.68 20.08 0.17
C LEU A 79 -3.86 20.88 1.47
N ASN A 80 -5.10 21.01 1.95
CA ASN A 80 -5.40 21.65 3.23
C ASN A 80 -4.77 20.90 4.41
N LYS A 81 -4.85 19.56 4.44
CA LYS A 81 -4.26 18.75 5.51
C LYS A 81 -2.72 18.67 5.44
N CYS A 82 -2.12 18.71 4.25
CA CYS A 82 -0.67 18.56 4.06
C CYS A 82 0.16 19.78 4.49
N GLY A 83 -0.41 20.99 4.50
CA GLY A 83 0.37 22.23 4.66
C GLY A 83 1.25 22.29 5.91
N GLY A 84 0.73 21.89 7.07
CA GLY A 84 1.50 21.86 8.33
C GLY A 84 2.59 20.79 8.34
N PRO A 85 2.24 19.50 8.13
CA PRO A 85 3.20 18.40 8.09
C PRO A 85 4.30 18.56 7.03
N LEU A 86 3.98 19.11 5.85
CA LEU A 86 4.98 19.42 4.83
C LEU A 86 5.88 20.60 5.27
N ALA A 87 5.32 21.62 5.92
CA ALA A 87 6.12 22.71 6.48
C ALA A 87 7.09 22.18 7.55
N GLU A 88 6.67 21.27 8.43
CA GLU A 88 7.55 20.59 9.38
C GLU A 88 8.62 19.76 8.67
N MET A 89 8.22 18.94 7.68
CA MET A 89 9.14 18.11 6.92
C MET A 89 10.25 18.92 6.23
N LEU A 90 9.88 20.07 5.67
CA LEU A 90 10.77 20.99 4.95
C LEU A 90 11.46 22.01 5.87
N MET A 91 11.30 21.87 7.19
CA MET A 91 11.88 22.76 8.21
C MET A 91 11.40 24.22 8.08
N LEU A 92 10.20 24.49 7.57
CA LEU A 92 9.68 25.84 7.26
C LEU A 92 9.07 26.60 8.46
N GLY A 93 9.36 26.18 9.70
CA GLY A 93 8.88 26.83 10.94
C GLY A 93 10.00 27.32 11.87
N PRO A 94 9.71 28.20 12.86
CA PRO A 94 10.67 28.57 13.89
C PRO A 94 11.06 27.35 14.72
N ALA A 95 12.34 27.18 15.05
CA ALA A 95 12.84 26.00 15.79
C ALA A 95 12.18 25.78 17.17
N THR A 96 11.53 26.82 17.71
CA THR A 96 10.87 26.81 19.01
C THR A 96 9.40 26.36 18.97
N ASP A 97 8.72 26.43 17.81
CA ASP A 97 7.33 25.98 17.67
C ASP A 97 6.97 25.64 16.19
N PRO A 98 7.50 24.51 15.66
CA PRO A 98 7.23 24.07 14.30
C PRO A 98 5.77 23.57 14.09
N THR A 99 5.04 23.30 15.16
CA THR A 99 3.69 22.69 15.11
C THR A 99 2.54 23.70 15.19
N ASN A 100 2.73 24.89 15.79
CA ASN A 100 1.64 25.86 16.01
C ASN A 100 1.74 27.16 15.20
N SER A 101 2.64 27.28 14.21
CA SER A 101 2.64 28.45 13.34
C SER A 101 1.75 28.22 12.11
N PRO A 102 0.54 28.82 12.02
CA PRO A 102 -0.36 28.62 10.87
C PRO A 102 0.15 29.28 9.58
N ALA A 103 1.06 30.26 9.69
CA ALA A 103 1.48 31.08 8.57
C ALA A 103 2.36 30.34 7.54
N PRO A 104 3.42 29.58 7.90
CA PRO A 104 4.15 28.76 6.94
C PRO A 104 3.26 27.73 6.23
N ALA A 105 2.36 27.08 6.98
CA ALA A 105 1.43 26.11 6.42
C ALA A 105 0.48 26.75 5.40
N ALA A 106 -0.06 27.93 5.69
CA ALA A 106 -0.90 28.69 4.76
C ALA A 106 -0.14 29.15 3.50
N ALA A 107 1.08 29.66 3.66
CA ALA A 107 1.92 30.06 2.54
C ALA A 107 2.25 28.86 1.62
N LEU A 108 2.59 27.71 2.20
CA LEU A 108 2.85 26.48 1.43
C LEU A 108 1.60 25.99 0.69
N ARG A 109 0.43 26.01 1.35
CA ARG A 109 -0.86 25.66 0.71
C ARG A 109 -1.13 26.48 -0.55
N SER A 110 -0.71 27.75 -0.59
CA SER A 110 -0.90 28.62 -1.76
C SER A 110 -0.04 28.23 -2.98
N LEU A 111 1.06 27.50 -2.77
CA LEU A 111 2.00 27.07 -3.81
C LEU A 111 1.68 25.67 -4.34
N LEU A 112 1.14 24.78 -3.51
CA LEU A 112 0.95 23.37 -3.85
C LEU A 112 0.03 23.09 -5.06
N PRO A 113 -1.11 23.79 -5.26
CA PRO A 113 -1.96 23.53 -6.43
C PRO A 113 -1.22 23.70 -7.75
N GLU A 114 -0.42 24.76 -7.86
CA GLU A 114 0.37 25.09 -9.04
C GLU A 114 1.62 24.20 -9.13
N PHE A 115 2.25 23.85 -8.00
CA PHE A 115 3.34 22.88 -7.96
C PHE A 115 2.96 21.57 -8.66
N LEU A 116 1.74 21.07 -8.41
CA LEU A 116 1.25 19.83 -9.03
C LEU A 116 0.98 19.96 -10.54
N GLN A 117 0.83 21.17 -11.07
CA GLN A 117 0.62 21.36 -12.50
C GLN A 117 1.89 21.18 -13.31
N HIS A 118 3.04 21.48 -12.71
CA HIS A 118 4.32 21.60 -13.39
C HIS A 118 5.23 20.39 -13.16
N GLU A 119 6.15 20.19 -14.11
CA GLU A 119 7.23 19.21 -13.97
C GLU A 119 8.07 19.57 -12.73
N SER A 120 8.38 18.58 -11.90
CA SER A 120 9.11 18.80 -10.65
C SER A 120 10.06 17.66 -10.30
N LEU A 121 11.22 18.04 -9.75
CA LEU A 121 12.19 17.17 -9.11
C LEU A 121 12.25 17.52 -7.62
N LEU A 122 12.11 16.53 -6.75
CA LEU A 122 12.41 16.64 -5.32
C LEU A 122 13.50 15.64 -4.97
N GLU A 123 14.54 16.10 -4.28
CA GLU A 123 15.53 15.25 -3.62
C GLU A 123 15.54 15.53 -2.13
N VAL A 124 15.52 14.48 -1.32
CA VAL A 124 15.71 14.54 0.13
C VAL A 124 16.89 13.66 0.51
N ARG A 125 17.76 14.22 1.35
CA ARG A 125 18.97 13.56 1.84
C ARG A 125 18.98 13.53 3.35
N THR A 126 19.58 12.49 3.90
CA THR A 126 19.79 12.36 5.34
C THR A 126 21.28 12.43 5.61
N THR A 127 21.73 13.42 6.37
CA THR A 127 23.11 13.45 6.85
C THR A 127 23.32 12.40 7.96
N ALA A 128 24.58 12.13 8.32
CA ALA A 128 24.91 11.24 9.43
C ALA A 128 24.20 11.65 10.75
N ASP A 129 24.01 12.95 10.96
CA ASP A 129 23.35 13.56 12.12
C ASP A 129 21.82 13.63 12.00
N LEU A 130 21.23 12.95 11.01
CA LEU A 130 19.79 12.93 10.73
C LEU A 130 19.19 14.29 10.31
N VAL A 131 20.04 15.23 9.88
CA VAL A 131 19.57 16.51 9.34
C VAL A 131 18.98 16.27 7.96
N LYS A 132 17.83 16.89 7.71
CA LYS A 132 17.15 16.86 6.42
C LYS A 132 17.73 17.96 5.54
N GLU A 133 18.36 17.56 4.44
CA GLU A 133 18.65 18.48 3.34
C GLU A 133 17.71 18.15 2.18
N TRP A 134 17.23 19.17 1.48
CA TRP A 134 16.31 18.97 0.38
C TRP A 134 16.54 19.96 -0.74
N LEU A 135 16.25 19.50 -1.95
CA LEU A 135 16.23 20.31 -3.17
C LEU A 135 14.92 20.08 -3.89
N VAL A 136 14.30 21.16 -4.34
CA VAL A 136 13.11 21.14 -5.19
C VAL A 136 13.42 21.97 -6.44
N ALA A 137 13.31 21.37 -7.62
CA ALA A 137 13.33 22.10 -8.88
C ALA A 137 11.96 21.97 -9.55
N VAL A 138 11.37 23.09 -9.97
CA VAL A 138 10.05 23.14 -10.61
C VAL A 138 10.15 23.91 -11.93
N HIS A 139 9.54 23.38 -12.98
CA HIS A 139 9.48 24.04 -14.28
C HIS A 139 8.36 25.07 -14.31
N ILE A 140 8.67 26.28 -13.84
CA ILE A 140 7.72 27.38 -13.66
C ILE A 140 7.81 28.35 -14.85
N PRO A 141 6.73 28.54 -15.63
CA PRO A 141 6.70 29.48 -16.73
C PRO A 141 7.05 30.92 -16.32
N ASP A 142 7.70 31.68 -17.20
CA ASP A 142 8.12 33.07 -16.93
C ASP A 142 6.98 33.97 -16.45
N ALA A 143 5.77 33.75 -16.95
CA ALA A 143 4.59 34.56 -16.61
C ALA A 143 4.22 34.51 -15.11
N VAL A 144 4.49 33.39 -14.43
CA VAL A 144 4.10 33.16 -13.02
C VAL A 144 5.29 33.11 -12.06
N ALA A 145 6.51 33.08 -12.59
CA ALA A 145 7.73 33.01 -11.79
C ALA A 145 7.90 34.15 -10.76
N PRO A 146 7.58 35.43 -11.06
CA PRO A 146 7.70 36.52 -10.07
C PRO A 146 6.76 36.34 -8.86
N GLU A 147 5.54 35.84 -9.11
CA GLU A 147 4.57 35.58 -8.06
C GLU A 147 5.03 34.41 -7.17
N TRP A 148 5.56 33.36 -7.78
CA TRP A 148 6.15 32.22 -7.06
C TRP A 148 7.30 32.61 -6.16
N GLU A 149 8.22 33.42 -6.67
CA GLU A 149 9.36 33.90 -5.88
C GLU A 149 8.86 34.74 -4.69
N THR A 150 7.86 35.60 -4.92
CA THR A 150 7.25 36.42 -3.85
C THR A 150 6.62 35.55 -2.77
N LYS A 151 5.81 34.55 -3.15
CA LYS A 151 5.21 33.57 -2.22
C LYS A 151 6.27 32.80 -1.43
N TYR A 152 7.37 32.38 -2.09
CA TYR A 152 8.46 31.68 -1.43
C TYR A 152 9.22 32.58 -0.44
N ARG A 153 9.46 33.85 -0.77
CA ARG A 153 10.05 34.82 0.18
C ARG A 153 9.18 35.04 1.41
N THR A 154 7.86 35.14 1.23
CA THR A 154 6.90 35.23 2.34
C THR A 154 6.95 33.99 3.22
N LEU A 155 6.99 32.79 2.60
CA LEU A 155 7.15 31.52 3.32
C LEU A 155 8.43 31.51 4.17
N LEU A 156 9.58 31.92 3.62
CA LEU A 156 10.84 31.96 4.37
C LEU A 156 10.87 33.04 5.45
N THR A 157 10.13 34.13 5.28
CA THR A 157 9.97 35.14 6.34
C THR A 157 9.27 34.52 7.55
N HIS A 158 8.21 33.74 7.33
CA HIS A 158 7.54 32.98 8.40
C HIS A 158 8.41 31.86 8.99
N ALA A 159 9.35 31.30 8.22
CA ALA A 159 10.32 30.32 8.69
C ALA A 159 11.42 30.91 9.59
N GLY A 160 11.43 32.23 9.83
CA GLY A 160 12.41 32.87 10.72
C GLY A 160 13.79 33.05 10.09
N THR A 161 13.85 33.40 8.80
CA THR A 161 15.10 33.66 8.09
C THR A 161 15.58 35.12 8.25
N ALA A 162 16.89 35.33 8.04
CA ALA A 162 17.49 36.65 7.88
C ALA A 162 17.10 37.26 6.52
N ALA A 163 17.39 38.55 6.34
CA ALA A 163 17.19 39.22 5.05
C ALA A 163 17.94 38.48 3.93
N PRO A 164 17.31 38.26 2.76
CA PRO A 164 17.97 37.59 1.64
C PRO A 164 19.21 38.35 1.16
N SER A 165 20.30 37.64 0.92
CA SER A 165 21.50 38.17 0.26
C SER A 165 21.63 37.60 -1.15
N GLN A 166 22.20 38.36 -2.08
CA GLN A 166 22.44 37.87 -3.44
C GLN A 166 23.38 36.65 -3.42
N LEU A 167 23.06 35.67 -4.27
CA LEU A 167 23.85 34.46 -4.49
C LEU A 167 24.18 34.37 -5.97
N THR A 168 25.45 34.12 -6.29
CA THR A 168 25.87 33.89 -7.68
C THR A 168 26.53 32.53 -7.79
N TYR A 169 26.06 31.68 -8.71
CA TYR A 169 26.66 30.38 -8.98
C TYR A 169 27.59 30.46 -10.20
N GLN A 170 28.89 30.26 -9.98
CA GLN A 170 29.94 30.23 -11.02
C GLN A 170 29.88 31.39 -12.03
N SER A 171 29.46 32.58 -11.58
CA SER A 171 29.22 33.77 -12.42
C SER A 171 28.23 33.58 -13.58
N ALA A 172 27.50 32.46 -13.62
CA ALA A 172 26.58 32.10 -14.69
C ALA A 172 25.12 32.38 -14.32
N PHE A 173 24.77 32.21 -13.04
CA PHE A 173 23.39 32.33 -12.57
C PHE A 173 23.34 33.18 -11.30
N THR A 174 22.34 34.04 -11.24
CA THR A 174 22.07 34.91 -10.09
C THR A 174 20.79 34.46 -9.40
N GLY A 175 20.83 34.44 -8.08
CA GLY A 175 19.72 34.11 -7.22
C GLY A 175 19.92 34.79 -5.86
N TRP A 176 19.36 34.18 -4.82
CA TRP A 176 19.52 34.68 -3.46
C TRP A 176 19.51 33.54 -2.45
N GLN A 177 20.00 33.86 -1.26
CA GLN A 177 20.04 32.94 -0.13
C GLN A 177 19.56 33.64 1.14
N ALA A 178 18.96 32.88 2.05
CA ALA A 178 18.46 33.38 3.33
C ALA A 178 18.79 32.37 4.44
N GLY A 179 19.67 32.77 5.36
CA GLY A 179 20.06 31.93 6.49
C GLY A 179 18.98 31.91 7.56
N ARG A 180 18.77 30.77 8.23
CA ARG A 180 17.90 30.73 9.41
C ARG A 180 18.52 31.53 10.55
N LYS A 181 17.69 32.26 11.32
CA LYS A 181 18.15 33.05 12.48
C LYS A 181 18.77 32.20 13.58
N ASP A 182 18.31 30.95 13.71
CA ASP A 182 18.84 29.94 14.65
C ASP A 182 20.14 29.27 14.17
N ARG A 183 20.67 29.66 12.99
CA ARG A 183 21.87 29.11 12.35
C ARG A 183 21.80 27.60 12.06
N SER A 184 20.61 27.01 12.02
CA SER A 184 20.44 25.58 11.75
C SER A 184 20.51 25.21 10.26
N GLY A 185 20.48 26.20 9.35
CA GLY A 185 20.64 25.97 7.91
C GLY A 185 20.45 27.22 7.06
N LEU A 186 20.56 27.03 5.75
CA LEU A 186 20.49 28.05 4.71
C LEU A 186 19.47 27.63 3.64
N TYR A 187 18.57 28.55 3.30
CA TYR A 187 17.73 28.41 2.11
C TYR A 187 18.37 29.13 0.93
N THR A 188 18.26 28.54 -0.25
CA THR A 188 18.72 29.13 -1.51
C THR A 188 17.61 29.06 -2.55
N TYR A 189 17.52 30.10 -3.37
CA TYR A 189 16.67 30.15 -4.56
C TYR A 189 17.49 30.60 -5.75
N MET A 190 17.29 29.94 -6.89
CA MET A 190 17.89 30.32 -8.15
C MET A 190 16.96 29.99 -9.30
N ARG A 191 16.91 30.89 -10.30
CA ARG A 191 16.20 30.64 -11.55
C ARG A 191 17.21 30.37 -12.66
N VAL A 192 17.00 29.28 -13.39
CA VAL A 192 17.82 28.89 -14.56
C VAL A 192 16.89 28.55 -15.71
N GLY A 193 16.77 29.45 -16.69
CA GLY A 193 15.72 29.34 -17.71
C GLY A 193 14.33 29.31 -17.07
N GLN A 194 13.53 28.30 -17.43
CA GLN A 194 12.20 28.07 -16.84
C GLN A 194 12.22 27.27 -15.53
N TRP A 195 13.40 26.90 -15.02
CA TRP A 195 13.51 26.14 -13.78
C TRP A 195 13.72 27.05 -12.59
N SER A 196 12.84 26.95 -11.60
CA SER A 196 13.02 27.54 -10.28
C SER A 196 13.53 26.47 -9.32
N VAL A 197 14.72 26.69 -8.76
CA VAL A 197 15.41 25.74 -7.88
C VAL A 197 15.42 26.31 -6.46
N PHE A 198 14.82 25.56 -5.54
CA PHE A 198 14.73 25.82 -4.11
C PHE A 198 15.57 24.77 -3.39
N ASN A 199 16.31 25.17 -2.38
CA ASN A 199 17.13 24.23 -1.62
C ASN A 199 17.27 24.66 -0.17
N PHE A 200 17.32 23.69 0.72
CA PHE A 200 17.67 23.84 2.12
C PHE A 200 18.84 22.93 2.44
N GLN A 201 19.88 23.51 3.03
CA GLN A 201 21.12 22.83 3.34
C GLN A 201 21.73 23.33 4.65
N ARG A 202 22.55 22.49 5.27
CA ARG A 202 23.37 22.88 6.44
C ARG A 202 24.85 22.95 6.06
N ASP A 203 25.32 22.01 5.25
CA ASP A 203 26.76 21.82 4.96
C ASP A 203 27.16 22.05 3.49
N GLY A 204 26.24 22.57 2.66
CA GLY A 204 26.57 23.27 1.41
C GLY A 204 26.65 22.45 0.10
N ARG A 205 26.22 21.19 0.07
CA ARG A 205 26.55 20.25 -1.03
C ARG A 205 25.43 19.73 -1.95
N PRO A 206 24.14 19.67 -1.58
CA PRO A 206 23.17 18.89 -2.36
C PRO A 206 22.81 19.50 -3.72
N TRP A 207 22.82 20.84 -3.84
CA TRP A 207 22.38 21.52 -5.06
C TRP A 207 23.45 21.62 -6.16
N LEU A 208 24.75 21.44 -5.85
CA LEU A 208 25.85 21.66 -6.81
C LEU A 208 25.74 20.75 -8.05
N ALA A 209 25.39 19.48 -7.85
CA ALA A 209 25.24 18.53 -8.95
C ALA A 209 24.07 18.91 -9.88
N VAL A 210 22.94 19.30 -9.31
CA VAL A 210 21.76 19.76 -10.07
C VAL A 210 22.05 21.06 -10.81
N MET A 211 22.78 21.99 -10.19
CA MET A 211 23.18 23.24 -10.84
C MET A 211 24.19 23.02 -11.97
N ALA A 212 25.14 22.10 -11.80
CA ALA A 212 26.06 21.71 -12.86
C ALA A 212 25.32 21.08 -14.05
N GLN A 213 24.33 20.20 -13.78
CA GLN A 213 23.46 19.61 -14.79
C GLN A 213 22.64 20.67 -15.52
N LEU A 214 22.00 21.59 -14.79
CA LEU A 214 21.25 22.71 -15.36
C LEU A 214 22.13 23.59 -16.26
N LYS A 215 23.37 23.88 -15.84
CA LYS A 215 24.33 24.62 -16.66
C LYS A 215 24.68 23.90 -17.95
N ALA A 216 24.86 22.57 -17.89
CA ALA A 216 25.28 21.76 -19.01
C ALA A 216 24.14 21.45 -20.00
N THR A 217 22.93 21.21 -19.50
CA THR A 217 21.82 20.66 -20.32
C THR A 217 20.54 21.49 -20.28
N GLY A 218 20.49 22.57 -19.50
CA GLY A 218 19.27 23.38 -19.32
C GLY A 218 18.14 22.69 -18.53
N ARG A 219 18.39 21.51 -17.95
CA ARG A 219 17.41 20.74 -17.17
C ARG A 219 18.06 20.17 -15.90
N PRO A 220 17.31 20.00 -14.79
CA PRO A 220 17.86 19.41 -13.58
C PRO A 220 18.05 17.89 -13.69
N LEU A 221 17.36 17.27 -14.66
CA LEU A 221 17.52 15.88 -15.06
C LEU A 221 17.09 15.69 -16.51
N PRO A 222 17.44 14.56 -17.15
CA PRO A 222 16.92 14.23 -18.48
C PRO A 222 15.39 14.28 -18.52
N ALA A 223 14.84 14.77 -19.63
CA ALA A 223 13.40 14.81 -19.84
C ALA A 223 12.78 13.43 -19.66
N ALA A 224 11.60 13.36 -19.03
CA ALA A 224 10.86 12.12 -18.94
C ALA A 224 10.49 11.64 -20.36
N ALA A 225 11.00 10.47 -20.75
CA ALA A 225 10.75 9.92 -22.09
C ALA A 225 9.52 9.01 -22.11
N ASP A 226 9.39 8.13 -21.10
CA ASP A 226 8.46 7.02 -21.11
C ASP A 226 7.77 6.79 -19.76
N TYR A 227 7.83 7.76 -18.84
CA TYR A 227 7.12 7.73 -17.56
C TYR A 227 6.46 9.08 -17.24
N LEU A 228 5.43 9.03 -16.40
CA LEU A 228 4.72 10.16 -15.80
C LEU A 228 5.26 10.49 -14.39
N LEU A 229 5.69 9.46 -13.67
CA LEU A 229 6.22 9.55 -12.32
C LEU A 229 7.40 8.61 -12.19
N ALA A 230 8.48 9.07 -11.55
CA ALA A 230 9.56 8.22 -11.08
C ALA A 230 9.86 8.52 -9.61
N LEU A 231 10.13 7.46 -8.85
CA LEU A 231 10.37 7.52 -7.41
C LEU A 231 11.53 6.60 -7.03
N ASP A 232 12.54 7.13 -6.36
CA ASP A 232 13.59 6.35 -5.72
C ASP A 232 13.53 6.57 -4.21
N ALA A 233 13.59 5.52 -3.41
CA ALA A 233 13.65 5.67 -1.96
C ALA A 233 14.50 4.60 -1.28
N ASP A 234 15.32 5.03 -0.33
CA ASP A 234 16.03 4.17 0.61
C ASP A 234 15.15 3.97 1.85
N LEU A 235 14.26 2.96 1.80
CA LEU A 235 13.33 2.69 2.89
C LEU A 235 14.03 2.38 4.23
N PRO A 236 15.17 1.64 4.27
CA PRO A 236 15.98 1.51 5.48
C PRO A 236 16.41 2.85 6.08
N ALA A 237 16.88 3.79 5.27
CA ALA A 237 17.25 5.12 5.74
C ALA A 237 16.01 5.92 6.21
N LEU A 238 14.87 5.79 5.52
CA LEU A 238 13.59 6.42 5.90
C LEU A 238 13.03 5.91 7.22
N ARG A 239 13.39 4.71 7.68
CA ARG A 239 12.95 4.17 8.99
C ARG A 239 13.33 5.04 10.18
N LYS A 240 14.34 5.92 10.01
CA LYS A 240 14.73 6.90 11.04
C LYS A 240 13.70 8.03 11.19
N TRP A 241 12.89 8.27 10.16
CA TRP A 241 11.85 9.29 10.14
C TRP A 241 10.45 8.68 10.24
N TRP A 242 10.31 7.45 9.78
CA TRP A 242 9.05 6.73 9.77
C TRP A 242 9.10 5.49 10.65
N PRO A 243 8.14 5.28 11.58
CA PRO A 243 8.04 4.05 12.36
C PRO A 243 7.61 2.88 11.47
N LEU A 244 8.55 2.35 10.70
CA LEU A 244 8.37 1.16 9.87
C LEU A 244 8.52 -0.11 10.73
N PRO A 245 7.67 -1.15 10.53
CA PRO A 245 7.68 -2.35 11.35
C PRO A 245 9.01 -3.12 11.36
N ASP A 246 9.50 -3.46 12.55
CA ASP A 246 10.81 -4.12 12.71
C ASP A 246 10.88 -5.56 12.17
N TYR A 247 9.75 -6.20 11.90
CA TYR A 247 9.67 -7.57 11.40
C TYR A 247 9.76 -7.69 9.87
N ILE A 248 9.90 -6.56 9.15
CA ILE A 248 10.08 -6.52 7.69
C ILE A 248 11.47 -5.95 7.39
N ASP A 249 12.19 -6.61 6.49
CA ASP A 249 13.44 -6.06 5.96
C ASP A 249 13.08 -5.16 4.78
N PHE A 250 13.18 -3.84 4.98
CA PHE A 250 12.77 -2.89 3.97
C PHE A 250 13.81 -2.79 2.84
N PRO A 251 13.41 -2.85 1.56
CA PRO A 251 14.32 -2.71 0.44
C PRO A 251 14.53 -1.24 0.06
N LYS A 252 15.59 -0.95 -0.71
CA LYS A 252 15.61 0.26 -1.54
C LYS A 252 14.65 0.05 -2.70
N ILE A 253 13.84 1.07 -3.01
CA ILE A 253 12.84 1.02 -4.06
C ILE A 253 13.21 1.98 -5.19
N ALA A 254 13.01 1.54 -6.42
CA ALA A 254 13.00 2.38 -7.62
C ALA A 254 11.73 2.06 -8.39
N LEU A 255 10.86 3.04 -8.58
CA LEU A 255 9.57 2.92 -9.24
C LEU A 255 9.43 3.91 -10.39
N THR A 256 8.78 3.49 -11.47
CA THR A 256 8.26 4.41 -12.50
C THR A 256 6.80 4.09 -12.81
N VAL A 257 6.01 5.09 -13.19
CA VAL A 257 4.63 4.92 -13.66
C VAL A 257 4.55 5.50 -15.05
N ALA A 258 4.09 4.72 -16.02
CA ALA A 258 3.94 5.10 -17.41
C ALA A 258 2.48 5.00 -17.85
N ALA A 259 2.08 5.84 -18.78
CA ALA A 259 0.80 5.71 -19.46
C ALA A 259 0.88 4.62 -20.55
N GLN A 260 -0.10 3.72 -20.62
CA GLN A 260 -0.16 2.68 -21.66
C GLN A 260 -1.60 2.41 -22.09
N GLY A 261 -2.00 2.94 -23.26
CA GLY A 261 -3.37 2.83 -23.76
C GLY A 261 -4.34 3.48 -22.78
N GLU A 262 -5.34 2.74 -22.30
CA GLU A 262 -6.29 3.24 -21.30
C GLU A 262 -5.79 3.15 -19.85
N SER A 263 -4.72 2.38 -19.60
CA SER A 263 -4.23 2.03 -18.27
C SER A 263 -2.90 2.73 -17.94
N LEU A 264 -2.50 2.60 -16.68
CA LEU A 264 -1.16 2.84 -16.20
C LEU A 264 -0.39 1.52 -16.13
N ARG A 265 0.90 1.64 -16.42
CA ARG A 265 1.89 0.60 -16.25
C ARG A 265 2.88 1.11 -15.22
N THR A 266 2.82 0.56 -14.01
CA THR A 266 3.83 0.85 -13.00
C THR A 266 5.11 0.09 -13.39
N VAL A 267 6.22 0.28 -12.70
CA VAL A 267 7.51 -0.41 -12.76
C VAL A 267 8.08 -0.31 -11.37
N GLY A 268 8.54 -1.41 -10.76
CA GLY A 268 9.22 -1.34 -9.46
C GLY A 268 10.37 -2.33 -9.36
N ARG A 269 11.46 -1.89 -8.75
CA ARG A 269 12.60 -2.71 -8.36
C ARG A 269 12.82 -2.55 -6.87
N LEU A 270 12.80 -3.66 -6.15
CA LEU A 270 12.98 -3.74 -4.71
C LEU A 270 14.32 -4.44 -4.45
N ARG A 271 15.30 -3.68 -3.97
CA ARG A 271 16.66 -4.16 -3.69
C ARG A 271 16.85 -4.33 -2.20
N PHE A 272 16.97 -5.57 -1.78
CA PHE A 272 17.20 -5.92 -0.38
C PHE A 272 18.70 -5.83 -0.06
N PRO A 273 19.04 -5.45 1.19
CA PRO A 273 20.43 -5.41 1.62
C PRO A 273 21.08 -6.79 1.56
N ASP A 274 20.33 -7.81 1.96
CA ASP A 274 20.75 -9.21 1.97
C ASP A 274 20.06 -10.03 0.88
N THR A 275 20.62 -11.20 0.59
CA THR A 275 19.97 -12.19 -0.28
C THR A 275 18.66 -12.65 0.35
N LEU A 276 17.60 -12.66 -0.45
CA LEU A 276 16.31 -13.20 -0.04
C LEU A 276 16.46 -14.71 0.15
N ALA A 277 16.09 -15.22 1.33
CA ALA A 277 16.03 -16.64 1.62
C ALA A 277 14.82 -17.31 0.94
N TRP A 278 14.59 -17.01 -0.34
CA TRP A 278 13.50 -17.55 -1.14
C TRP A 278 13.99 -18.72 -1.98
N ASN A 279 13.34 -19.87 -1.78
CA ASN A 279 13.52 -21.05 -2.60
C ASN A 279 12.22 -21.30 -3.34
N TRP A 280 12.26 -21.23 -4.67
CA TRP A 280 11.08 -21.50 -5.48
C TRP A 280 10.57 -22.93 -5.27
N GLN A 281 9.24 -23.07 -5.23
CA GLN A 281 8.56 -24.36 -5.21
C GLN A 281 7.47 -24.38 -6.28
N PRO A 282 7.17 -25.55 -6.89
CA PRO A 282 5.99 -25.67 -7.74
C PRO A 282 4.73 -25.22 -7.01
N TRP A 283 3.93 -24.41 -7.70
CA TRP A 283 2.67 -23.90 -7.16
C TRP A 283 1.70 -25.04 -6.89
N GLN A 284 1.20 -25.11 -5.65
CA GLN A 284 0.15 -26.04 -5.26
C GLN A 284 -1.17 -25.28 -5.17
N ILE A 285 -2.06 -25.54 -6.12
CA ILE A 285 -3.33 -24.83 -6.27
C ILE A 285 -4.48 -25.78 -5.88
N PRO A 286 -5.42 -25.37 -5.03
CA PRO A 286 -6.56 -26.18 -4.62
C PRO A 286 -7.62 -26.19 -5.74
N THR A 287 -7.40 -26.99 -6.79
CA THR A 287 -8.23 -26.95 -8.00
C THR A 287 -9.67 -27.43 -7.78
N ASN A 288 -9.99 -28.16 -6.70
CA ASN A 288 -11.38 -28.48 -6.40
C ASN A 288 -12.10 -27.33 -5.66
N SER A 289 -11.38 -26.56 -4.87
CA SER A 289 -11.93 -25.46 -4.06
C SER A 289 -11.96 -24.13 -4.81
N LEU A 290 -11.03 -23.92 -5.74
CA LEU A 290 -10.96 -22.75 -6.60
C LEU A 290 -11.95 -22.91 -7.75
N GLN A 291 -13.01 -22.10 -7.75
CA GLN A 291 -14.13 -22.22 -8.70
C GLN A 291 -14.51 -20.85 -9.25
N ASP A 292 -15.00 -20.82 -10.48
CA ASP A 292 -15.63 -19.63 -11.03
C ASP A 292 -17.06 -19.44 -10.50
N PRO A 293 -17.59 -18.19 -10.47
CA PRO A 293 -16.99 -16.96 -11.00
C PRO A 293 -16.02 -16.29 -10.02
N LEU A 294 -14.79 -16.03 -10.47
CA LEU A 294 -13.77 -15.31 -9.71
C LEU A 294 -13.85 -13.79 -9.91
N LEU A 295 -13.69 -13.06 -8.81
CA LEU A 295 -13.53 -11.60 -8.77
C LEU A 295 -12.07 -11.19 -8.59
N SER A 296 -11.31 -11.99 -7.83
CA SER A 296 -9.87 -11.82 -7.64
C SER A 296 -9.19 -13.14 -7.37
N PHE A 297 -7.91 -13.22 -7.72
CA PHE A 297 -7.03 -14.32 -7.41
C PHE A 297 -5.61 -13.81 -7.12
N THR A 298 -5.08 -14.18 -5.97
CA THR A 298 -3.74 -13.85 -5.50
C THR A 298 -3.00 -15.15 -5.18
N ALA A 299 -1.76 -15.28 -5.62
CA ALA A 299 -0.85 -16.36 -5.26
C ALA A 299 0.48 -15.76 -4.81
N VAL A 300 1.02 -16.25 -3.70
CA VAL A 300 2.30 -15.75 -3.18
C VAL A 300 3.09 -16.85 -2.52
N GLN A 301 4.41 -16.77 -2.65
CA GLN A 301 5.36 -17.68 -2.02
C GLN A 301 6.52 -16.92 -1.40
N GLY A 302 7.19 -17.51 -0.41
CA GLY A 302 8.41 -16.95 0.17
C GLY A 302 8.24 -15.94 1.30
N LEU A 303 7.00 -15.71 1.77
CA LEU A 303 6.73 -14.79 2.89
C LEU A 303 7.00 -15.38 4.28
N GLU A 304 7.28 -16.69 4.38
CA GLU A 304 7.45 -17.38 5.66
C GLU A 304 8.45 -16.69 6.62
N PRO A 305 9.66 -16.26 6.20
CA PRO A 305 10.60 -15.59 7.10
C PRO A 305 10.01 -14.33 7.75
N TRP A 306 9.23 -13.55 7.00
CA TRP A 306 8.58 -12.34 7.50
C TRP A 306 7.36 -12.66 8.37
N LEU A 307 6.53 -13.62 7.95
CA LEU A 307 5.35 -14.05 8.71
C LEU A 307 5.74 -14.64 10.08
N ARG A 308 6.83 -15.42 10.16
CA ARG A 308 7.32 -16.02 11.41
C ARG A 308 7.83 -14.98 12.41
N ARG A 309 8.34 -13.83 11.93
CA ARG A 309 8.75 -12.70 12.79
C ARG A 309 7.57 -11.84 13.26
N HIS A 310 6.37 -12.03 12.70
CA HIS A 310 5.22 -11.22 13.07
C HIS A 310 4.75 -11.53 14.50
N PRO A 311 4.51 -10.51 15.37
CA PRO A 311 4.18 -10.75 16.78
C PRO A 311 2.93 -11.62 17.01
N VAL A 312 1.91 -11.49 16.16
CA VAL A 312 0.70 -12.34 16.24
C VAL A 312 1.02 -13.78 15.88
N MET A 313 1.85 -14.01 14.86
CA MET A 313 2.20 -15.36 14.44
C MET A 313 3.06 -16.08 15.47
N GLN A 314 3.96 -15.35 16.14
CA GLN A 314 4.74 -15.85 17.27
C GLN A 314 3.84 -16.27 18.44
N LYS A 315 2.87 -15.43 18.79
CA LYS A 315 1.87 -15.74 19.84
C LYS A 315 1.00 -16.95 19.51
N LEU A 316 0.59 -17.09 18.25
CA LEU A 316 -0.23 -18.21 17.80
C LEU A 316 0.55 -19.52 17.65
N ALA A 317 1.89 -19.45 17.60
CA ALA A 317 2.77 -20.61 17.44
C ALA A 317 2.28 -21.57 16.32
N VAL A 318 2.06 -21.01 15.12
CA VAL A 318 1.50 -21.71 13.97
C VAL A 318 2.35 -22.96 13.64
N PRO A 319 1.80 -24.18 13.68
CA PRO A 319 2.60 -25.42 13.64
C PRO A 319 2.95 -25.89 12.22
N PHE A 320 2.30 -25.36 11.19
CA PHE A 320 2.47 -25.75 9.79
C PHE A 320 3.32 -24.75 8.99
N PRO A 321 3.92 -25.16 7.86
CA PRO A 321 4.69 -24.27 6.98
C PRO A 321 3.82 -23.17 6.35
N LEU A 322 4.40 -21.99 6.11
CA LEU A 322 3.73 -20.82 5.52
C LEU A 322 4.39 -20.42 4.18
N ARG A 323 4.77 -21.43 3.39
CA ARG A 323 5.66 -21.26 2.22
C ARG A 323 4.98 -20.63 1.02
N GLN A 324 3.74 -21.04 0.76
CA GLN A 324 2.91 -20.50 -0.30
C GLN A 324 1.46 -20.44 0.18
N PHE A 325 0.70 -19.47 -0.32
CA PHE A 325 -0.73 -19.40 -0.10
C PHE A 325 -1.40 -18.75 -1.30
N VAL A 326 -2.65 -19.13 -1.52
CA VAL A 326 -3.53 -18.54 -2.52
C VAL A 326 -4.74 -17.93 -1.85
N VAL A 327 -5.22 -16.80 -2.36
CA VAL A 327 -6.41 -16.09 -1.89
C VAL A 327 -7.28 -15.80 -3.10
N TRP A 328 -8.58 -16.03 -3.00
CA TRP A 328 -9.50 -15.70 -4.08
C TRP A 328 -10.83 -15.20 -3.53
N ALA A 329 -11.52 -14.40 -4.34
CA ALA A 329 -12.85 -13.91 -4.01
C ALA A 329 -13.80 -14.17 -5.18
N HIS A 330 -15.09 -14.32 -4.87
CA HIS A 330 -16.13 -14.51 -5.87
C HIS A 330 -16.92 -13.22 -6.12
N THR A 331 -17.58 -13.17 -7.28
CA THR A 331 -18.42 -12.03 -7.69
C THR A 331 -19.83 -12.05 -7.09
N ASP A 332 -20.31 -13.22 -6.66
CA ASP A 332 -21.70 -13.48 -6.26
C ASP A 332 -22.08 -12.89 -4.89
N ILE A 333 -21.16 -12.95 -3.92
CA ILE A 333 -21.43 -12.60 -2.53
C ILE A 333 -20.36 -11.63 -2.00
N PRO A 334 -20.72 -10.43 -1.50
CA PRO A 334 -19.79 -9.34 -1.16
C PRO A 334 -18.70 -9.63 -0.11
N PHE A 335 -18.75 -10.79 0.55
CA PHE A 335 -17.75 -11.20 1.54
C PHE A 335 -17.05 -12.49 1.17
N LYS A 336 -17.48 -13.22 0.15
CA LYS A 336 -17.02 -14.58 -0.14
C LYS A 336 -15.58 -14.56 -0.67
N THR A 337 -14.66 -14.59 0.28
CA THR A 337 -13.21 -14.64 0.08
C THR A 337 -12.68 -15.87 0.80
N PHE A 338 -11.83 -16.61 0.11
CA PHE A 338 -11.16 -17.79 0.63
C PHE A 338 -9.65 -17.62 0.55
N ALA A 339 -8.96 -18.36 1.40
CA ALA A 339 -7.52 -18.56 1.30
C ALA A 339 -7.22 -20.04 1.48
N ALA A 340 -6.25 -20.56 0.74
CA ALA A 340 -5.76 -21.92 0.91
C ALA A 340 -4.25 -21.95 1.12
N LEU A 341 -3.84 -22.80 2.04
CA LEU A 341 -2.44 -23.04 2.37
C LEU A 341 -2.14 -24.53 2.15
N PRO A 342 -1.18 -24.89 1.28
CA PRO A 342 -0.78 -26.27 1.13
C PRO A 342 -0.04 -26.72 2.38
N VAL A 343 -0.55 -27.76 3.04
CA VAL A 343 0.07 -28.39 4.20
C VAL A 343 -0.16 -29.89 4.13
N PRO A 344 0.80 -30.72 4.56
CA PRO A 344 0.52 -32.13 4.73
C PRO A 344 -0.46 -32.35 5.90
N ASP A 345 -1.37 -33.30 5.74
CA ASP A 345 -2.26 -33.78 6.81
C ASP A 345 -3.06 -32.64 7.46
N ALA A 346 -3.77 -31.90 6.60
CA ALA A 346 -4.53 -30.71 7.00
C ALA A 346 -5.53 -31.02 8.11
N THR A 347 -6.10 -32.24 8.12
CA THR A 347 -6.95 -32.75 9.19
C THR A 347 -6.27 -32.68 10.55
N ASN A 348 -5.06 -33.22 10.70
CA ASN A 348 -4.36 -33.17 11.98
C ASN A 348 -3.84 -31.77 12.31
N GLN A 349 -3.46 -30.97 11.30
CA GLN A 349 -3.07 -29.58 11.52
C GLN A 349 -4.21 -28.75 12.13
N VAL A 350 -5.45 -28.89 11.64
CA VAL A 350 -6.61 -28.20 12.22
C VAL A 350 -6.90 -28.68 13.63
N ARG A 351 -6.90 -29.99 13.88
CA ARG A 351 -7.16 -30.54 15.23
C ARG A 351 -6.20 -29.98 16.29
N GLN A 352 -4.94 -29.78 15.93
CA GLN A 352 -3.92 -29.23 16.83
C GLN A 352 -4.01 -27.71 16.97
N PHE A 353 -4.25 -27.00 15.86
CA PHE A 353 -4.19 -25.53 15.83
C PHE A 353 -5.49 -24.86 16.27
N ALA A 354 -6.66 -25.40 15.92
CA ALA A 354 -7.96 -24.79 16.20
C ALA A 354 -8.20 -24.49 17.70
N PRO A 355 -7.89 -25.40 18.65
CA PRO A 355 -8.03 -25.10 20.08
C PRO A 355 -7.10 -23.97 20.56
N ARG A 356 -5.88 -23.89 20.00
CA ARG A 356 -4.92 -22.82 20.32
C ARG A 356 -5.41 -21.48 19.79
N LEU A 357 -5.89 -21.45 18.54
CA LEU A 357 -6.51 -20.26 17.95
C LEU A 357 -7.71 -19.79 18.78
N ALA A 358 -8.58 -20.71 19.18
CA ALA A 358 -9.74 -20.40 20.02
C ALA A 358 -9.33 -19.84 21.38
N THR A 359 -8.33 -20.44 22.02
CA THR A 359 -7.80 -19.97 23.30
C THR A 359 -7.19 -18.58 23.15
N ALA A 360 -6.35 -18.36 22.15
CA ALA A 360 -5.67 -17.09 21.94
C ALA A 360 -6.63 -15.93 21.67
N MET A 361 -7.68 -16.17 20.86
CA MET A 361 -8.73 -15.20 20.55
C MET A 361 -9.64 -14.92 21.75
N ASN A 362 -10.10 -15.97 22.45
CA ASN A 362 -11.11 -15.83 23.51
C ASN A 362 -10.53 -15.36 24.86
N THR A 363 -9.22 -15.49 25.07
CA THR A 363 -8.52 -15.01 26.28
C THR A 363 -7.84 -13.66 26.08
N ASN A 364 -8.02 -13.03 24.91
CA ASN A 364 -7.34 -11.79 24.52
C ASN A 364 -5.80 -11.87 24.56
N THR A 365 -5.23 -13.05 24.29
CA THR A 365 -3.78 -13.21 24.06
C THR A 365 -3.35 -12.38 22.84
N ILE A 366 -4.25 -12.24 21.88
CA ILE A 366 -4.24 -11.21 20.83
C ILE A 366 -5.29 -10.14 21.15
N PRO A 367 -5.18 -8.91 20.61
CA PRO A 367 -6.07 -7.81 21.00
C PRO A 367 -7.55 -8.21 20.94
N ALA A 368 -8.31 -7.84 21.96
CA ALA A 368 -9.72 -8.19 22.07
C ALA A 368 -10.49 -7.74 20.83
N MET A 369 -11.26 -8.65 20.25
CA MET A 369 -12.15 -8.39 19.12
C MET A 369 -13.54 -8.91 19.48
N VAL A 370 -14.57 -8.34 18.86
CA VAL A 370 -15.96 -8.78 19.06
C VAL A 370 -16.11 -10.25 18.63
N GLY A 371 -16.96 -10.98 19.34
CA GLY A 371 -17.25 -12.38 19.04
C GLY A 371 -16.29 -13.36 19.73
N ALA A 372 -16.37 -14.62 19.34
CA ALA A 372 -15.55 -15.68 19.90
C ALA A 372 -15.29 -16.79 18.87
N VAL A 373 -14.10 -17.36 18.92
CA VAL A 373 -13.78 -18.53 18.11
C VAL A 373 -14.27 -19.79 18.82
N ARG A 374 -14.95 -20.65 18.07
CA ARG A 374 -15.45 -21.95 18.51
C ARG A 374 -14.87 -23.05 17.62
N VAL A 375 -14.56 -24.18 18.24
CA VAL A 375 -14.11 -25.38 17.53
C VAL A 375 -15.30 -26.34 17.42
N ALA A 376 -15.56 -26.86 16.22
CA ALA A 376 -16.60 -27.84 15.97
C ALA A 376 -16.35 -29.14 16.77
N THR A 377 -17.40 -29.88 17.10
CA THR A 377 -17.29 -31.08 17.94
C THR A 377 -16.47 -32.21 17.32
N ASN A 378 -16.35 -32.25 16.00
CA ASN A 378 -15.48 -33.17 15.29
C ASN A 378 -13.99 -32.75 15.33
N GLY A 379 -13.68 -31.55 15.82
CA GLY A 379 -12.33 -30.98 15.89
C GLY A 379 -11.75 -30.56 14.54
N LEU A 380 -12.54 -30.54 13.47
CA LEU A 380 -12.08 -30.31 12.09
C LEU A 380 -12.40 -28.92 11.56
N GLU A 381 -12.97 -28.05 12.38
CA GLU A 381 -13.33 -26.71 11.95
C GLU A 381 -13.26 -25.75 13.14
N ALA A 382 -12.61 -24.61 12.92
CA ALA A 382 -12.72 -23.44 13.80
C ALA A 382 -13.59 -22.40 13.09
N VAL A 383 -14.60 -21.87 13.79
CA VAL A 383 -15.47 -20.79 13.28
C VAL A 383 -15.47 -19.64 14.26
N TRP A 384 -15.32 -18.42 13.77
CA TRP A 384 -15.47 -17.20 14.55
C TRP A 384 -16.93 -16.73 14.50
N LEU A 385 -17.60 -16.82 15.65
CA LEU A 385 -19.01 -16.49 15.82
C LEU A 385 -19.21 -15.17 16.57
N GLY A 386 -20.43 -14.62 16.53
CA GLY A 386 -20.77 -13.36 17.19
C GLY A 386 -20.38 -12.12 16.38
N LEU A 387 -20.19 -12.31 15.08
CA LEU A 387 -19.80 -11.30 14.10
C LEU A 387 -21.01 -10.96 13.20
N PRO A 388 -21.25 -9.68 12.86
CA PRO A 388 -22.40 -9.32 12.03
C PRO A 388 -22.15 -9.69 10.57
N ILE A 389 -22.94 -10.61 9.99
CA ILE A 389 -22.95 -10.98 8.55
C ILE A 389 -21.79 -11.91 8.10
N PHE A 390 -20.65 -11.96 8.80
CA PHE A 390 -19.50 -12.82 8.45
C PHE A 390 -19.27 -13.90 9.51
N ALA A 391 -18.78 -15.06 9.08
CA ALA A 391 -18.41 -16.18 9.95
C ALA A 391 -17.08 -16.77 9.46
N PRO A 392 -15.93 -16.13 9.78
CA PRO A 392 -14.62 -16.61 9.40
C PRO A 392 -14.39 -18.03 9.89
N PHE A 393 -13.74 -18.85 9.07
CA PHE A 393 -13.51 -20.25 9.40
C PHE A 393 -12.12 -20.72 8.97
N LEU A 394 -11.69 -21.84 9.57
CA LEU A 394 -10.52 -22.62 9.19
C LEU A 394 -10.86 -24.10 9.28
N ARG A 395 -10.61 -24.86 8.21
CA ARG A 395 -10.88 -26.30 8.11
C ARG A 395 -9.96 -26.97 7.07
N PRO A 396 -9.88 -28.31 7.01
CA PRO A 396 -9.28 -29.00 5.86
C PRO A 396 -10.07 -28.70 4.58
N ALA A 397 -9.36 -28.48 3.47
CA ALA A 397 -9.99 -28.30 2.17
C ALA A 397 -10.47 -29.65 1.62
N SER A 398 -11.51 -29.62 0.79
CA SER A 398 -12.01 -30.81 0.10
C SER A 398 -11.17 -31.14 -1.15
N GLU A 399 -9.86 -31.30 -0.96
CA GLU A 399 -8.88 -31.62 -2.00
C GLU A 399 -8.42 -33.09 -1.89
N PRO A 400 -8.01 -33.73 -3.00
CA PRO A 400 -7.45 -35.07 -2.95
C PRO A 400 -6.17 -35.08 -2.09
N GLY A 401 -6.11 -36.04 -1.16
CA GLY A 401 -4.92 -36.27 -0.34
C GLY A 401 -4.79 -35.42 0.94
N ASP A 402 -5.82 -34.67 1.35
CA ASP A 402 -5.83 -33.90 2.62
C ASP A 402 -4.66 -32.89 2.74
N ASN A 403 -4.32 -32.25 1.62
CA ASN A 403 -3.09 -31.47 1.47
C ASN A 403 -3.27 -29.94 1.62
N PHE A 404 -4.43 -29.47 2.06
CA PHE A 404 -4.71 -28.03 2.13
C PHE A 404 -5.52 -27.64 3.35
N LEU A 405 -5.10 -26.56 4.00
CA LEU A 405 -5.96 -25.79 4.91
C LEU A 405 -6.77 -24.80 4.09
N LEU A 406 -8.07 -24.77 4.30
CA LEU A 406 -8.98 -23.77 3.75
C LEU A 406 -9.40 -22.82 4.87
N ALA A 407 -9.15 -21.54 4.65
CA ALA A 407 -9.74 -20.46 5.42
C ALA A 407 -10.72 -19.68 4.54
N GLY A 408 -11.70 -19.06 5.16
CA GLY A 408 -12.61 -18.16 4.46
C GLY A 408 -13.40 -17.31 5.43
N THR A 409 -14.21 -16.42 4.88
CA THR A 409 -15.00 -15.43 5.63
C THR A 409 -16.42 -15.90 5.97
N MET A 410 -16.89 -16.96 5.32
CA MET A 410 -18.28 -17.43 5.38
C MET A 410 -18.34 -18.96 5.53
N ALA A 411 -18.41 -19.45 6.76
CA ALA A 411 -18.44 -20.89 7.07
C ALA A 411 -19.60 -21.65 6.38
N GLY A 412 -20.74 -20.99 6.16
CA GLY A 412 -21.89 -21.58 5.47
C GLY A 412 -21.80 -21.60 3.94
N LEU A 413 -20.77 -20.99 3.34
CA LEU A 413 -20.66 -20.79 1.89
C LEU A 413 -19.37 -21.39 1.33
N VAL A 414 -18.97 -22.54 1.85
CA VAL A 414 -17.75 -23.24 1.42
C VAL A 414 -17.87 -23.76 -0.03
N PRO A 415 -16.75 -23.85 -0.78
CA PRO A 415 -16.75 -24.43 -2.12
C PRO A 415 -17.37 -25.82 -2.14
N GLN A 416 -18.27 -26.05 -3.09
CA GLN A 416 -18.97 -27.32 -3.24
C GLN A 416 -18.09 -28.32 -3.98
N THR A 417 -18.15 -29.61 -3.62
CA THR A 417 -17.41 -30.66 -4.33
C THR A 417 -18.37 -31.70 -4.92
N PRO A 418 -18.09 -32.23 -6.14
CA PRO A 418 -16.92 -31.95 -6.98
C PRO A 418 -16.97 -30.55 -7.64
N ASN A 419 -15.81 -30.05 -8.08
CA ASN A 419 -15.76 -28.78 -8.81
C ASN A 419 -16.47 -28.92 -10.15
N THR A 420 -17.54 -28.15 -10.35
CA THR A 420 -18.32 -28.11 -11.60
C THR A 420 -18.03 -26.89 -12.46
N ASN A 421 -17.22 -25.94 -11.96
CA ASN A 421 -16.87 -24.70 -12.64
C ASN A 421 -15.39 -24.35 -12.41
N PRO A 422 -14.46 -25.00 -13.13
CA PRO A 422 -13.03 -24.82 -12.92
C PRO A 422 -12.58 -23.38 -13.23
N PRO A 423 -11.47 -22.92 -12.62
CA PRO A 423 -10.96 -21.57 -12.88
C PRO A 423 -10.45 -21.44 -14.31
N PRO A 424 -10.32 -20.20 -14.84
CA PRO A 424 -9.88 -19.98 -16.21
C PRO A 424 -8.48 -20.58 -16.44
N PRO A 425 -8.27 -21.39 -17.50
CA PRO A 425 -6.98 -22.02 -17.77
C PRO A 425 -5.84 -21.00 -17.91
N GLU A 426 -6.12 -19.82 -18.46
CA GLU A 426 -5.17 -18.73 -18.64
C GLU A 426 -4.63 -18.23 -17.29
N LEU A 427 -5.46 -18.23 -16.24
CA LEU A 427 -5.05 -17.85 -14.89
C LEU A 427 -4.01 -18.83 -14.35
N LEU A 428 -4.25 -20.14 -14.51
CA LEU A 428 -3.35 -21.18 -14.03
C LEU A 428 -2.04 -21.23 -14.83
N ALA A 429 -2.11 -21.03 -16.15
CA ALA A 429 -0.94 -20.99 -17.03
C ALA A 429 0.08 -19.89 -16.65
N ARG A 430 -0.39 -18.78 -16.05
CA ARG A 430 0.47 -17.70 -15.53
C ARG A 430 1.31 -18.12 -14.32
N LEU A 431 0.88 -19.14 -13.57
CA LEU A 431 1.59 -19.63 -12.40
C LEU A 431 2.54 -20.77 -12.76
N THR A 432 2.03 -21.77 -13.49
CA THR A 432 2.71 -23.05 -13.71
C THR A 432 3.95 -22.95 -14.60
N SER A 433 4.03 -21.94 -15.45
CA SER A 433 5.14 -21.75 -16.40
C SER A 433 6.35 -20.99 -15.84
N ARG A 434 6.26 -20.42 -14.62
CA ARG A 434 7.26 -19.46 -14.11
C ARG A 434 7.94 -19.91 -12.82
N THR A 435 9.26 -20.07 -12.87
CA THR A 435 10.10 -20.50 -11.75
C THR A 435 10.67 -19.34 -10.92
N ASN A 436 10.48 -18.10 -11.36
CA ASN A 436 10.93 -16.90 -10.66
C ASN A 436 9.77 -16.05 -10.11
N LEU A 437 8.52 -16.55 -10.14
CA LEU A 437 7.33 -15.83 -9.69
C LEU A 437 7.17 -15.88 -8.17
N PHE A 438 7.39 -14.75 -7.50
CA PHE A 438 7.22 -14.57 -6.06
C PHE A 438 5.77 -14.27 -5.66
N TYR A 439 5.09 -13.43 -6.44
CA TYR A 439 3.72 -12.99 -6.20
C TYR A 439 2.98 -12.82 -7.53
N TYR A 440 1.70 -13.15 -7.55
CA TYR A 440 0.77 -12.87 -8.64
C TYR A 440 -0.56 -12.44 -8.05
N ASP A 441 -1.18 -11.44 -8.65
CA ASP A 441 -2.48 -10.94 -8.27
C ASP A 441 -3.22 -10.47 -9.51
N TRP A 442 -4.47 -10.87 -9.60
CA TRP A 442 -5.43 -10.37 -10.56
C TRP A 442 -6.72 -10.05 -9.82
N GLU A 443 -7.29 -8.88 -10.10
CA GLU A 443 -8.61 -8.51 -9.61
C GLU A 443 -9.36 -7.67 -10.63
N ILE A 444 -10.68 -7.80 -10.62
CA ILE A 444 -11.58 -6.78 -11.16
C ILE A 444 -11.70 -5.71 -10.07
N THR A 445 -10.88 -4.66 -10.18
CA THR A 445 -10.73 -3.64 -9.14
C THR A 445 -12.06 -2.96 -8.78
N GLU A 446 -12.97 -2.76 -9.74
CA GLU A 446 -14.31 -2.21 -9.49
C GLU A 446 -15.06 -3.03 -8.41
N GLY A 447 -15.27 -4.33 -8.68
CA GLY A 447 -16.00 -5.19 -7.74
C GLY A 447 -15.20 -5.47 -6.47
N ARG A 448 -13.87 -5.60 -6.57
CA ARG A 448 -13.03 -5.90 -5.41
C ARG A 448 -12.90 -4.71 -4.46
N LEU A 449 -12.91 -3.48 -4.97
CA LEU A 449 -13.02 -2.25 -4.19
C LEU A 449 -14.29 -2.24 -3.34
N ALA A 450 -15.44 -2.59 -3.94
CA ALA A 450 -16.71 -2.65 -3.21
C ALA A 450 -16.66 -3.67 -2.04
N GLN A 451 -16.10 -4.86 -2.27
CA GLN A 451 -15.92 -5.87 -1.21
C GLN A 451 -15.00 -5.36 -0.10
N TRP A 452 -13.84 -4.78 -0.46
CA TRP A 452 -12.90 -4.27 0.53
C TRP A 452 -13.47 -3.13 1.37
N ARG A 453 -14.27 -2.23 0.80
CA ARG A 453 -14.93 -1.15 1.56
C ARG A 453 -15.84 -1.70 2.65
N GLN A 454 -16.62 -2.73 2.34
CA GLN A 454 -17.52 -3.38 3.30
C GLN A 454 -16.74 -4.17 4.34
N MET A 455 -15.78 -5.01 3.92
CA MET A 455 -14.91 -5.79 4.82
C MET A 455 -14.16 -4.89 5.79
N ASN A 456 -13.64 -3.77 5.32
CA ASN A 456 -12.87 -2.83 6.12
C ASN A 456 -13.74 -2.05 7.11
N SER A 457 -14.98 -1.70 6.75
CA SER A 457 -15.94 -1.08 7.68
C SER A 457 -16.26 -2.04 8.84
N ILE A 458 -16.46 -3.31 8.52
CA ILE A 458 -16.61 -4.38 9.50
C ILE A 458 -15.38 -4.50 10.40
N LEU A 459 -14.17 -4.59 9.82
CA LEU A 459 -12.94 -4.72 10.59
C LEU A 459 -12.72 -3.53 11.53
N GLY A 460 -13.08 -2.32 11.09
CA GLY A 460 -13.10 -1.13 11.94
C GLY A 460 -14.02 -1.28 13.15
N MET A 461 -15.26 -1.73 12.95
CA MET A 461 -16.20 -2.02 14.03
C MET A 461 -15.65 -3.05 15.02
N LEU A 462 -15.02 -4.12 14.53
CA LEU A 462 -14.46 -5.18 15.38
C LEU A 462 -13.23 -4.74 16.18
N ALA A 463 -12.37 -3.93 15.56
CA ALA A 463 -11.14 -3.46 16.16
C ALA A 463 -11.33 -2.18 16.99
N THR A 464 -12.56 -1.67 17.13
CA THR A 464 -12.89 -0.37 17.75
C THR A 464 -12.12 0.81 17.12
N VAL A 465 -11.70 0.64 15.86
CA VAL A 465 -11.06 1.68 15.09
C VAL A 465 -12.17 2.47 14.41
N PRO A 466 -12.17 3.81 14.48
CA PRO A 466 -13.17 4.61 13.78
C PRO A 466 -13.24 4.19 12.31
N ALA A 467 -14.46 3.96 11.81
CA ALA A 467 -14.68 3.88 10.37
C ALA A 467 -14.18 5.18 9.72
N LEU A 468 -13.97 5.16 8.39
CA LEU A 468 -13.67 6.34 7.60
C LEU A 468 -14.53 7.54 8.09
N PRO A 469 -13.92 8.67 8.51
CA PRO A 469 -14.70 9.78 9.03
C PRO A 469 -15.72 10.21 7.98
N GLY A 470 -17.00 10.22 8.34
CA GLY A 470 -18.09 10.53 7.40
C GLY A 470 -18.00 11.91 6.75
N ALA A 471 -17.12 12.78 7.25
CA ALA A 471 -16.85 14.12 6.72
C ALA A 471 -15.72 14.18 5.67
N SER A 472 -15.03 13.08 5.35
CA SER A 472 -13.92 13.12 4.37
C SER A 472 -14.40 12.97 2.92
N ALA A 473 -13.84 13.76 2.01
CA ALA A 473 -14.01 13.66 0.56
C ALA A 473 -13.51 12.33 -0.03
N ALA A 474 -12.76 11.53 0.74
CA ALA A 474 -12.23 10.25 0.29
C ALA A 474 -13.34 9.23 -0.03
N GLN A 475 -14.46 9.23 0.71
CA GLN A 475 -15.56 8.29 0.47
C GLN A 475 -16.33 8.62 -0.81
N PRO A 476 -16.84 9.86 -1.01
CA PRO A 476 -17.43 10.26 -2.29
C PRO A 476 -16.49 10.06 -3.47
N TRP A 477 -15.19 10.28 -3.28
CA TRP A 477 -14.20 9.99 -4.31
C TRP A 477 -14.12 8.51 -4.67
N LEU A 478 -14.07 7.60 -3.70
CA LEU A 478 -14.11 6.15 -3.96
C LEU A 478 -15.38 5.75 -4.73
N ASP A 479 -16.54 6.31 -4.37
CA ASP A 479 -17.79 6.06 -5.10
C ASP A 479 -17.69 6.50 -6.57
N ALA A 480 -17.18 7.71 -6.80
CA ALA A 480 -17.08 8.30 -8.14
C ALA A 480 -16.06 7.59 -9.04
N ILE A 481 -14.94 7.10 -8.51
CA ILE A 481 -13.93 6.42 -9.34
C ILE A 481 -14.30 4.98 -9.68
N THR A 482 -15.12 4.30 -8.85
CA THR A 482 -15.46 2.88 -8.98
C THR A 482 -15.82 2.46 -10.42
N PRO A 483 -16.76 3.13 -11.14
CA PRO A 483 -17.15 2.73 -12.50
C PRO A 483 -16.06 2.95 -13.57
N HIS A 484 -14.96 3.62 -13.22
CA HIS A 484 -13.81 3.81 -14.12
C HIS A 484 -12.74 2.74 -13.94
N LEU A 485 -12.88 1.87 -12.94
CA LEU A 485 -11.91 0.82 -12.61
C LEU A 485 -12.22 -0.46 -13.40
N GLY A 486 -11.25 -1.36 -13.46
CA GLY A 486 -11.36 -2.59 -14.23
C GLY A 486 -10.28 -3.55 -13.80
N ASN A 487 -9.75 -4.36 -14.72
CA ASN A 487 -8.71 -5.33 -14.37
C ASN A 487 -7.42 -4.65 -13.86
N THR A 488 -6.98 -5.06 -12.68
CA THR A 488 -5.62 -4.85 -12.20
C THR A 488 -4.92 -6.19 -12.15
N ILE A 489 -3.72 -6.25 -12.74
CA ILE A 489 -2.85 -7.42 -12.68
C ILE A 489 -1.55 -6.95 -12.06
N THR A 490 -1.06 -7.65 -11.03
CA THR A 490 0.25 -7.44 -10.42
C THR A 490 1.05 -8.74 -10.42
N GLU A 491 2.32 -8.73 -10.77
CA GLU A 491 3.23 -9.87 -10.71
C GLU A 491 4.53 -9.42 -10.05
N VAL A 492 5.14 -10.21 -9.18
CA VAL A 492 6.48 -9.94 -8.60
C VAL A 492 7.37 -11.12 -8.97
N THR A 493 8.50 -10.86 -9.60
CA THR A 493 9.51 -11.84 -9.97
C THR A 493 10.82 -11.59 -9.24
N LEU A 494 11.53 -12.66 -8.89
CA LEU A 494 12.92 -12.57 -8.47
C LEU A 494 13.80 -12.45 -9.72
N GLU A 495 14.46 -11.31 -9.88
CA GLU A 495 15.40 -11.08 -10.99
C GLU A 495 16.83 -11.44 -10.60
N LYS A 496 17.18 -11.19 -9.33
CA LYS A 496 18.47 -11.53 -8.71
C LYS A 496 18.24 -11.98 -7.28
N PRO A 497 19.21 -12.67 -6.64
CA PRO A 497 19.04 -13.17 -5.27
C PRO A 497 18.57 -12.15 -4.22
N ASN A 498 18.85 -10.85 -4.43
CA ASN A 498 18.42 -9.76 -3.55
C ASN A 498 17.55 -8.69 -4.26
N GLU A 499 17.06 -8.94 -5.47
CA GLU A 499 16.30 -7.96 -6.27
C GLU A 499 14.99 -8.58 -6.75
N LEU A 500 13.87 -8.06 -6.25
CA LEU A 500 12.55 -8.33 -6.81
C LEU A 500 12.23 -7.25 -7.84
N GLN A 501 11.81 -7.68 -9.02
CA GLN A 501 11.06 -6.83 -9.92
C GLN A 501 9.60 -7.12 -9.67
N LEU A 502 8.77 -6.12 -9.80
CA LEU A 502 7.34 -6.38 -9.91
C LEU A 502 6.78 -5.67 -11.11
N ILE A 503 5.58 -6.06 -11.53
CA ILE A 503 4.83 -5.92 -12.79
C ILE A 503 3.38 -5.57 -12.51
N ARG A 504 2.79 -4.51 -13.09
CA ARG A 504 1.45 -4.02 -12.77
C ARG A 504 0.87 -3.19 -13.91
N LYS A 505 -0.31 -3.64 -14.34
CA LYS A 505 -1.21 -2.88 -15.19
C LYS A 505 -2.48 -2.58 -14.39
N SER A 506 -2.88 -1.32 -14.33
CA SER A 506 -4.07 -0.88 -13.57
C SER A 506 -4.54 0.50 -14.07
N HIS A 507 -5.76 0.91 -13.76
CA HIS A 507 -6.25 2.23 -14.20
C HIS A 507 -5.74 3.41 -13.34
N LEU A 508 -5.44 3.17 -12.06
CA LEU A 508 -4.97 4.18 -11.10
C LEU A 508 -3.60 3.89 -10.46
N GLY A 509 -2.93 2.80 -10.86
CA GLY A 509 -1.69 2.36 -10.22
C GLY A 509 -1.92 1.47 -9.00
N LEU A 510 -3.16 1.38 -8.50
CA LEU A 510 -3.54 0.76 -7.23
C LEU A 510 -4.60 -0.33 -7.38
N THR A 511 -4.57 -1.32 -6.50
CA THR A 511 -5.65 -2.32 -6.33
C THR A 511 -6.82 -1.77 -5.53
N GLY A 512 -7.95 -2.47 -5.52
CA GLY A 512 -9.14 -2.11 -4.74
C GLY A 512 -8.83 -2.09 -3.25
N PHE A 513 -8.02 -3.04 -2.79
CA PHE A 513 -7.52 -3.05 -1.41
C PHE A 513 -6.71 -1.77 -1.10
N GLU A 514 -5.72 -1.47 -1.93
CA GLU A 514 -4.83 -0.31 -1.73
C GLU A 514 -5.61 1.02 -1.77
N LEU A 515 -6.61 1.14 -2.64
CA LEU A 515 -7.49 2.32 -2.71
C LEU A 515 -8.28 2.54 -1.42
N VAL A 516 -8.79 1.47 -0.80
CA VAL A 516 -9.50 1.56 0.49
C VAL A 516 -8.55 2.01 1.61
N GLN A 517 -7.34 1.45 1.66
CA GLN A 517 -6.36 1.83 2.66
C GLN A 517 -5.86 3.26 2.47
N LEU A 518 -5.68 3.69 1.22
CA LEU A 518 -5.30 5.05 0.87
C LEU A 518 -6.39 6.05 1.29
N ALA A 519 -7.65 5.76 0.95
CA ALA A 519 -8.78 6.57 1.35
C ALA A 519 -8.90 6.68 2.88
N GLN A 520 -8.70 5.56 3.60
CA GLN A 520 -8.63 5.57 5.06
C GLN A 520 -7.55 6.50 5.57
N TRP A 521 -6.34 6.39 5.04
CA TRP A 521 -5.22 7.22 5.44
C TRP A 521 -5.49 8.71 5.20
N PHE A 522 -6.03 9.07 4.03
CA PHE A 522 -6.47 10.43 3.69
C PHE A 522 -7.55 10.96 4.63
N GLY A 523 -8.47 10.10 5.05
CA GLY A 523 -9.55 10.45 5.96
C GLY A 523 -9.12 10.71 7.40
N ARG A 524 -7.96 10.22 7.85
CA ARG A 524 -7.51 10.35 9.24
C ARG A 524 -7.31 11.80 9.66
N GLU A 525 -7.63 12.10 10.93
CA GLU A 525 -7.36 13.40 11.54
C GLU A 525 -5.86 13.68 11.69
N ASN A 526 -5.06 12.65 11.98
CA ASN A 526 -3.61 12.75 12.13
C ASN A 526 -2.85 12.58 10.81
N PHE A 527 -3.53 12.64 9.66
CA PHE A 527 -2.86 12.61 8.35
C PHE A 527 -1.79 13.71 8.26
N PRO A 528 -0.61 13.43 7.67
CA PRO A 528 -0.18 12.23 6.93
C PRO A 528 0.52 11.17 7.78
N SER A 529 0.36 11.17 9.10
CA SER A 529 0.99 10.14 9.94
C SER A 529 0.57 8.73 9.52
N LEU A 530 1.54 7.82 9.34
CA LEU A 530 1.21 6.40 9.13
C LEU A 530 0.89 5.69 10.43
N LEU A 531 1.22 6.29 11.57
CA LEU A 531 0.79 5.74 12.85
C LEU A 531 -0.73 5.81 12.93
N PRO A 532 -1.39 4.72 13.36
CA PRO A 532 -2.81 4.80 13.64
C PRO A 532 -3.05 5.88 14.71
N PRO A 533 -4.20 6.58 14.66
CA PRO A 533 -4.58 7.46 15.76
C PRO A 533 -4.62 6.65 17.07
N PRO A 534 -4.36 7.28 18.22
CA PRO A 534 -4.45 6.60 19.51
C PRO A 534 -5.83 5.94 19.63
N ALA A 535 -5.86 4.66 20.03
CA ALA A 535 -7.10 3.92 20.16
C ALA A 535 -8.02 4.62 21.17
N PRO A 536 -9.33 4.72 20.91
CA PRO A 536 -10.28 5.12 21.95
C PRO A 536 -10.14 4.17 23.15
N SER A 537 -10.51 4.65 24.35
CA SER A 537 -10.45 3.87 25.59
C SER A 537 -11.01 2.45 25.38
N PRO A 538 -10.37 1.41 25.95
CA PRO A 538 -10.76 0.03 25.70
C PRO A 538 -12.25 -0.16 26.01
N VAL A 539 -13.00 -0.62 25.01
CA VAL A 539 -14.37 -1.09 25.22
C VAL A 539 -14.31 -2.26 26.21
N PRO A 540 -15.18 -2.30 27.25
CA PRO A 540 -15.25 -3.44 28.15
C PRO A 540 -15.39 -4.74 27.35
N PRO A 541 -14.75 -5.86 27.77
CA PRO A 541 -14.88 -7.12 27.07
C PRO A 541 -16.36 -7.47 26.93
N ALA A 542 -16.78 -7.85 25.73
CA ALA A 542 -18.12 -8.37 25.51
C ALA A 542 -18.34 -9.55 26.48
N PRO A 543 -19.51 -9.65 27.14
CA PRO A 543 -19.80 -10.78 28.02
C PRO A 543 -19.64 -12.08 27.24
N ALA A 544 -18.96 -13.05 27.86
CA ALA A 544 -18.74 -14.35 27.25
C ALA A 544 -20.10 -14.94 26.85
N PRO A 545 -20.29 -15.35 25.57
CA PRO A 545 -21.49 -16.07 25.19
C PRO A 545 -21.58 -17.34 26.05
N PRO A 546 -22.79 -17.76 26.48
CA PRO A 546 -22.96 -18.95 27.29
C PRO A 546 -22.29 -20.16 26.63
N ALA A 547 -21.69 -21.03 27.45
CA ALA A 547 -21.05 -22.27 27.04
C ALA A 547 -22.09 -23.28 26.53
N GLY A 548 -22.69 -23.00 25.38
CA GLY A 548 -23.56 -23.93 24.66
C GLY A 548 -22.74 -24.77 23.68
N ARG A 549 -23.01 -26.08 23.64
CA ARG A 549 -22.53 -26.94 22.55
C ARG A 549 -23.17 -26.46 21.26
N PHE A 550 -22.37 -25.95 20.32
CA PHE A 550 -22.86 -25.52 19.01
C PHE A 550 -22.85 -26.71 18.06
N ARG A 551 -24.02 -27.08 17.51
CA ARG A 551 -24.11 -27.94 16.32
C ARG A 551 -24.21 -27.02 15.11
N LEU A 552 -23.25 -27.12 14.20
CA LEU A 552 -23.40 -26.52 12.86
C LEU A 552 -24.63 -27.15 12.18
N PRO A 553 -25.37 -26.39 11.35
CA PRO A 553 -26.36 -26.98 10.45
C PRO A 553 -25.66 -28.06 9.62
N ALA A 554 -26.27 -29.24 9.51
CA ALA A 554 -25.74 -30.29 8.64
C ALA A 554 -25.65 -29.76 7.21
N VAL A 555 -24.52 -29.99 6.55
CA VAL A 555 -24.43 -29.87 5.09
C VAL A 555 -25.50 -30.83 4.52
N PRO A 556 -26.46 -30.36 3.70
CA PRO A 556 -27.42 -31.26 3.08
C PRO A 556 -26.65 -32.31 2.29
N ALA A 557 -26.95 -33.59 2.53
CA ALA A 557 -26.41 -34.66 1.71
C ALA A 557 -26.79 -34.39 0.23
N PRO A 558 -25.91 -34.68 -0.73
CA PRO A 558 -26.27 -34.57 -2.15
C PRO A 558 -27.54 -35.40 -2.40
N PRO A 559 -28.48 -34.91 -3.23
CA PRO A 559 -29.67 -35.67 -3.57
C PRO A 559 -29.25 -37.02 -4.15
N ALA A 560 -29.88 -38.09 -3.68
CA ALA A 560 -29.64 -39.43 -4.21
C ALA A 560 -29.84 -39.41 -5.73
N PRO A 561 -28.96 -40.09 -6.50
CA PRO A 561 -29.12 -40.14 -7.94
C PRO A 561 -30.51 -40.69 -8.29
N PRO A 562 -31.18 -40.12 -9.31
CA PRO A 562 -32.50 -40.59 -9.71
C PRO A 562 -32.42 -42.09 -10.02
N ALA A 563 -33.37 -42.85 -9.49
CA ALA A 563 -33.46 -44.28 -9.72
C ALA A 563 -33.49 -44.56 -11.23
N VAL A 564 -32.52 -45.32 -11.71
CA VAL A 564 -32.49 -45.82 -13.09
C VAL A 564 -33.77 -46.61 -13.33
N PRO A 565 -34.62 -46.25 -14.31
CA PRO A 565 -35.79 -47.02 -14.64
C PRO A 565 -35.38 -48.44 -15.03
N LYS A 566 -35.96 -49.45 -14.36
CA LYS A 566 -35.78 -50.85 -14.76
C LYS A 566 -36.21 -51.00 -16.21
N ALA A 567 -35.31 -51.52 -17.05
CA ALA A 567 -35.62 -51.89 -18.42
C ALA A 567 -36.76 -52.92 -18.44
N PRO A 568 -37.73 -52.81 -19.38
CA PRO A 568 -38.80 -53.79 -19.50
C PRO A 568 -38.23 -55.16 -19.94
N PRO A 569 -38.89 -56.28 -19.57
CA PRO A 569 -38.41 -57.60 -19.96
C PRO A 569 -38.53 -57.78 -21.48
N ALA A 570 -37.51 -58.40 -22.07
CA ALA A 570 -37.52 -58.76 -23.48
C ALA A 570 -38.68 -59.75 -23.79
N PRO A 571 -39.40 -59.57 -24.91
CA PRO A 571 -40.41 -60.52 -25.33
C PRO A 571 -39.75 -61.82 -25.79
N ARG A 572 -40.39 -62.94 -25.43
CA ARG A 572 -40.03 -64.29 -25.91
C ARG A 572 -40.35 -64.48 -27.38
#